data_AF-A0A7R9ACI1-F1
#
_entry.id   AF-A0A7R9ACI1-F1
#
_cell.length_a   1.000
_cell.length_b   1.000
_cell.length_c   1.000
_cell.angle_alpha   90.00
_cell.angle_beta   90.00
_cell.angle_gamma   90.00
#
_symmetry.space_group_name_H-M   'P 1'
#
loop_
_entity.id
_entity.type
_entity.pdbx_description
1 polymer ?
#
loop_
_entity_poly.entity_id
_entity_poly.type
_entity_poly.pdbx_seq_one_letter_code
_entity_poly.pdbx_strand_id
1 'polypeptide(L)'
;MTLVRRRHFGMGHGIGRSGDLEEVQPKAAGSSVLAKLASAFLKDALRIAGVTRVTGCFLVPMATGMTLTLCLLSLRKQRPQARYVLFPRVDQKSCFKSISTAGYEAVVVENYRSGDELSTDLDALEKEVERLGASSIVCVLSITSCFAPRSPDDIVRIATLCRNKDIPHIINNAYGVQSSKCMHLINEAARLGRVDAFVQSTDKNFLVPVGGAIVAGFDKDLLHKISTAYPGRASATVGVDVLITLLSLGVKGWKKLLEQRKEHFSTLRAQLEEVAAKHGERVLHTPKNNISIGMTLSGVKEEDLTRLGSMLFLRNVSGTRVITTRDLKTIANTTFIGKKEKRMVTLQVLDNLDEPLNWTKSPVPLSPDQQELTVAGTDPQRGWSLSGRSHVAVDVKKLPDVKWPTIPDWSPRILRSLSLTTLLGSSSSNTSVSMGRMHAPGKGISQSALPYRRSVPTWLKLSSEDVKEQIFKLAKKGLTPSQIGVILRDSHGVAQVRFVTGNKILRILKAKGLAPDIPEDLYQLIKKAVAIRKHLERNRKDKDSKFRLILVESRIHRLARYYKKKAVLPPNWKYESSTASALVA
;
A
#
# COMPACT_ATOMS: atom_id res chain seq x y z
N MET A 1 -20.64 -15.94 -9.97
CA MET A 1 -20.89 -14.48 -10.12
C MET A 1 -21.32 -13.75 -8.83
N THR A 2 -21.92 -14.42 -7.83
CA THR A 2 -22.44 -13.76 -6.61
C THR A 2 -21.38 -13.08 -5.73
N LEU A 3 -20.15 -13.63 -5.64
CA LEU A 3 -19.10 -13.06 -4.79
C LEU A 3 -18.61 -11.68 -5.30
N VAL A 4 -18.29 -11.56 -6.60
CA VAL A 4 -17.82 -10.29 -7.19
C VAL A 4 -18.88 -9.20 -7.04
N ARG A 5 -20.13 -9.52 -7.39
CA ARG A 5 -21.25 -8.58 -7.23
C ARG A 5 -21.41 -8.13 -5.78
N ARG A 6 -21.38 -9.05 -4.81
CA ARG A 6 -21.51 -8.74 -3.37
C ARG A 6 -20.33 -7.92 -2.85
N ARG A 7 -19.11 -8.24 -3.24
CA ARG A 7 -17.90 -7.51 -2.85
C ARG A 7 -17.96 -6.05 -3.31
N HIS A 8 -18.48 -5.79 -4.50
CA HIS A 8 -18.59 -4.45 -5.07
C HIS A 8 -19.95 -3.79 -4.82
N PHE A 9 -20.78 -4.31 -3.90
CA PHE A 9 -22.11 -3.77 -3.60
C PHE A 9 -23.00 -3.59 -4.85
N GLY A 10 -22.84 -4.45 -5.86
CA GLY A 10 -23.57 -4.35 -7.13
C GLY A 10 -23.06 -3.28 -8.10
N MET A 11 -22.02 -2.52 -7.75
CA MET A 11 -21.44 -1.46 -8.58
C MET A 11 -20.54 -2.05 -9.67
N GLY A 12 -21.14 -2.45 -10.80
CA GLY A 12 -20.43 -3.06 -11.93
C GLY A 12 -20.04 -2.09 -13.06
N HIS A 13 -20.66 -0.92 -13.15
CA HIS A 13 -20.56 -0.08 -14.36
C HIS A 13 -19.38 0.92 -14.38
N GLY A 14 -18.67 1.06 -13.25
CA GLY A 14 -17.64 2.09 -13.07
C GLY A 14 -18.21 3.49 -12.83
N ILE A 15 -17.35 4.50 -12.98
CA ILE A 15 -17.66 5.94 -12.87
C ILE A 15 -17.36 6.66 -14.20
N GLY A 16 -17.99 7.82 -14.39
CA GLY A 16 -17.78 8.69 -15.54
C GLY A 16 -18.39 8.19 -16.85
N ARG A 17 -18.11 8.93 -17.90
CA ARG A 17 -18.42 8.64 -19.31
C ARG A 17 -17.13 8.58 -20.12
N SER A 18 -17.25 8.39 -21.44
CA SER A 18 -16.09 8.16 -22.30
C SER A 18 -15.11 9.34 -22.37
N GLY A 19 -15.56 10.55 -22.06
CA GLY A 19 -14.73 11.77 -22.14
C GLY A 19 -14.62 12.57 -20.84
N ASP A 20 -15.20 12.10 -19.72
CA ASP A 20 -15.16 12.83 -18.44
C ASP A 20 -15.43 11.88 -17.26
N LEU A 21 -14.57 11.92 -16.24
CA LEU A 21 -14.72 11.14 -15.01
C LEU A 21 -15.88 11.63 -14.13
N GLU A 22 -16.22 12.92 -14.19
CA GLU A 22 -17.25 13.53 -13.33
C GLU A 22 -18.64 13.54 -13.96
N GLU A 23 -18.75 13.20 -15.24
CA GLU A 23 -20.01 13.19 -15.96
C GLU A 23 -20.94 12.05 -15.49
N VAL A 24 -22.23 12.35 -15.38
CA VAL A 24 -23.25 11.41 -14.92
C VAL A 24 -23.43 10.29 -15.94
N GLN A 25 -23.35 9.04 -15.48
CA GLN A 25 -23.59 7.86 -16.28
C GLN A 25 -25.09 7.51 -16.30
N PRO A 26 -25.82 7.69 -17.41
CA PRO A 26 -27.27 7.42 -17.47
C PRO A 26 -27.60 5.94 -17.19
N LYS A 27 -26.69 5.03 -17.57
CA LYS A 27 -26.83 3.59 -17.32
C LYS A 27 -26.47 3.17 -15.88
N ALA A 28 -25.96 4.09 -15.07
CA ALA A 28 -25.48 3.81 -13.71
C ALA A 28 -25.64 5.05 -12.81
N ALA A 29 -26.89 5.48 -12.63
CA ALA A 29 -27.22 6.60 -11.74
C ALA A 29 -26.65 6.40 -10.33
N GLY A 30 -26.76 5.19 -9.76
CA GLY A 30 -26.20 4.86 -8.44
C GLY A 30 -24.68 5.05 -8.34
N SER A 31 -23.90 4.58 -9.32
CA SER A 31 -22.46 4.82 -9.36
C SER A 31 -22.12 6.31 -9.49
N SER A 32 -22.91 7.05 -10.25
CA SER A 32 -22.71 8.49 -10.47
C SER A 32 -22.97 9.28 -9.20
N VAL A 33 -24.04 8.96 -8.47
CA VAL A 33 -24.34 9.54 -7.15
C VAL A 33 -23.23 9.21 -6.17
N LEU A 34 -22.76 7.96 -6.15
CA LEU A 34 -21.66 7.54 -5.28
C LEU A 34 -20.37 8.33 -5.56
N ALA A 35 -20.00 8.51 -6.83
CA ALA A 35 -18.82 9.29 -7.21
C ALA A 35 -18.94 10.75 -6.75
N LYS A 36 -20.09 11.39 -6.98
CA LYS A 36 -20.35 12.77 -6.55
C LYS A 36 -20.31 12.92 -5.03
N LEU A 37 -20.90 11.98 -4.29
CA LEU A 37 -20.83 11.95 -2.84
C LEU A 37 -19.39 11.75 -2.34
N ALA A 38 -18.64 10.82 -2.92
CA ALA A 38 -17.23 10.62 -2.57
C ALA A 38 -16.42 11.90 -2.74
N SER A 39 -16.55 12.59 -3.89
CA SER A 39 -15.90 13.89 -4.13
C SER A 39 -16.32 14.97 -3.12
N ALA A 40 -17.61 15.06 -2.76
CA ALA A 40 -18.10 16.02 -1.78
C ALA A 40 -17.55 15.76 -0.37
N PHE A 41 -17.53 14.50 0.07
CA PHE A 41 -16.98 14.09 1.37
C PHE A 41 -15.47 14.31 1.44
N LEU A 42 -14.76 14.01 0.35
CA LEU A 42 -13.32 14.30 0.24
C LEU A 42 -13.04 15.79 0.33
N LYS A 43 -13.81 16.62 -0.35
CA LYS A 43 -13.68 18.09 -0.28
C LYS A 43 -13.83 18.58 1.16
N ASP A 44 -14.82 18.08 1.89
CA ASP A 44 -15.02 18.42 3.30
C ASP A 44 -13.84 17.93 4.17
N ALA A 45 -13.37 16.70 3.94
CA ALA A 45 -12.20 16.16 4.64
C ALA A 45 -10.93 16.98 4.39
N LEU A 46 -10.71 17.49 3.17
CA LEU A 46 -9.58 18.37 2.84
C LEU A 46 -9.67 19.73 3.55
N ARG A 47 -10.89 20.28 3.68
CA ARG A 47 -11.14 21.51 4.44
C ARG A 47 -10.87 21.32 5.92
N ILE A 48 -11.39 20.24 6.50
CA ILE A 48 -11.15 19.85 7.89
C ILE A 48 -9.64 19.66 8.15
N ALA A 49 -8.92 19.08 7.18
CA ALA A 49 -7.49 18.85 7.30
C ALA A 49 -6.63 20.12 7.23
N GLY A 50 -7.14 21.22 6.65
CA GLY A 50 -6.49 22.54 6.70
C GLY A 50 -6.57 23.38 5.43
N VAL A 51 -7.03 22.85 4.29
CA VAL A 51 -7.19 23.60 3.03
C VAL A 51 -8.62 24.12 2.92
N THR A 52 -8.96 25.11 3.75
CA THR A 52 -10.33 25.66 3.83
C THR A 52 -10.80 26.30 2.53
N ARG A 53 -9.88 26.85 1.73
CA ARG A 53 -10.17 27.55 0.46
C ARG A 53 -10.34 26.63 -0.75
N VAL A 54 -10.22 25.31 -0.61
CA VAL A 54 -10.38 24.37 -1.74
C VAL A 54 -11.75 24.55 -2.40
N THR A 55 -11.77 24.71 -3.72
CA THR A 55 -12.99 24.98 -4.48
C THR A 55 -13.61 23.71 -5.05
N GLY A 56 -12.79 22.73 -5.41
CA GLY A 56 -13.21 21.44 -5.92
C GLY A 56 -12.16 20.35 -5.74
N CYS A 57 -12.61 19.10 -5.79
CA CYS A 57 -11.75 17.94 -5.92
C CYS A 57 -12.54 16.77 -6.51
N PHE A 58 -11.83 15.85 -7.15
CA PHE A 58 -12.40 14.60 -7.64
C PHE A 58 -11.45 13.44 -7.43
N LEU A 59 -12.03 12.25 -7.42
CA LEU A 59 -11.30 11.01 -7.23
C LEU A 59 -10.85 10.45 -8.58
N VAL A 60 -9.59 10.02 -8.64
CA VAL A 60 -9.01 9.32 -9.78
C VAL A 60 -8.61 7.92 -9.32
N PRO A 61 -9.13 6.83 -9.92
CA PRO A 61 -8.82 5.46 -9.53
C PRO A 61 -7.48 5.00 -10.13
N MET A 62 -6.46 5.81 -9.90
CA MET A 62 -5.07 5.56 -10.22
C MET A 62 -4.20 5.97 -9.02
N ALA A 63 -3.01 5.38 -8.89
CA ALA A 63 -2.06 5.81 -7.88
C ALA A 63 -1.57 7.25 -8.13
N THR A 64 -1.12 7.94 -7.08
CA THR A 64 -0.68 9.36 -7.13
C THR A 64 0.25 9.67 -8.30
N GLY A 65 1.22 8.81 -8.62
CA GLY A 65 2.12 9.03 -9.75
C GLY A 65 1.41 9.12 -11.11
N MET A 66 0.48 8.21 -11.40
CA MET A 66 -0.30 8.25 -12.63
C MET A 66 -1.28 9.44 -12.65
N THR A 67 -1.78 9.83 -11.49
CA THR A 67 -2.62 11.03 -11.37
C THR A 67 -1.83 12.32 -11.58
N LEU A 68 -0.56 12.37 -11.15
CA LEU A 68 0.35 13.46 -11.53
C LEU A 68 0.59 13.48 -13.05
N THR A 69 0.82 12.32 -13.68
CA THR A 69 0.89 12.21 -15.15
C THR A 69 -0.37 12.78 -15.81
N LEU A 70 -1.57 12.45 -15.33
CA LEU A 70 -2.82 13.00 -15.85
C LEU A 70 -2.87 14.54 -15.74
N CYS A 71 -2.46 15.09 -14.59
CA CYS A 71 -2.38 16.54 -14.41
C CYS A 71 -1.40 17.18 -15.41
N LEU A 72 -0.21 16.60 -15.59
CA LEU A 72 0.79 17.08 -16.55
C LEU A 72 0.26 17.03 -18.00
N LEU A 73 -0.39 15.94 -18.39
CA LEU A 73 -0.98 15.78 -19.72
C LEU A 73 -2.09 16.82 -19.99
N SER A 74 -2.86 17.19 -18.97
CA SER A 74 -3.91 18.22 -19.09
C SER A 74 -3.33 19.62 -19.39
N LEU A 75 -2.11 19.91 -18.92
CA LEU A 75 -1.42 21.18 -19.16
C LEU A 75 -0.82 21.26 -20.56
N ARG A 76 -0.60 20.12 -21.24
CA ARG A 76 0.00 20.07 -22.58
C ARG A 76 -0.73 20.95 -23.60
N LYS A 77 -2.07 20.94 -23.57
CA LYS A 77 -2.88 21.75 -24.49
C LYS A 77 -2.76 23.25 -24.22
N GLN A 78 -2.50 23.63 -22.97
CA GLN A 78 -2.34 25.03 -22.56
C GLN A 78 -0.93 25.55 -22.86
N ARG A 79 0.06 24.66 -22.84
CA ARG A 79 1.48 25.00 -23.06
C ARG A 79 2.11 24.02 -24.06
N PRO A 80 1.78 24.11 -25.37
CA PRO A 80 2.23 23.14 -26.37
C PRO A 80 3.75 23.17 -26.61
N GLN A 81 4.39 24.33 -26.37
CA GLN A 81 5.84 24.52 -26.50
C GLN A 81 6.61 24.08 -25.25
N ALA A 82 5.91 23.74 -24.16
CA ALA A 82 6.57 23.39 -22.91
C ALA A 82 7.07 21.95 -22.92
N ARG A 83 8.33 21.78 -22.52
CA ARG A 83 9.06 20.51 -22.49
C ARG A 83 9.52 20.11 -21.10
N TYR A 84 9.73 21.10 -20.22
CA TYR A 84 10.41 20.91 -18.94
C TYR A 84 9.44 20.94 -17.75
N VAL A 85 9.67 20.06 -16.79
CA VAL A 85 9.05 20.14 -15.46
C VAL A 85 10.15 20.45 -14.45
N LEU A 86 10.06 21.59 -13.77
CA LEU A 86 10.96 21.91 -12.68
C LEU A 86 10.59 21.07 -11.46
N PHE A 87 11.56 20.34 -10.91
CA PHE A 87 11.33 19.34 -9.89
C PHE A 87 12.33 19.50 -8.74
N PRO A 88 11.97 20.17 -7.63
CA PRO A 88 12.73 20.14 -6.40
C PRO A 88 12.97 18.70 -5.96
N ARG A 89 14.23 18.29 -5.85
CA ARG A 89 14.60 16.87 -5.76
C ARG A 89 13.91 16.18 -4.59
N VAL A 90 13.25 15.08 -4.88
CA VAL A 90 12.87 14.06 -3.89
C VAL A 90 13.12 12.67 -4.46
N ASP A 91 13.76 11.81 -3.66
CA ASP A 91 14.20 10.49 -4.11
C ASP A 91 13.05 9.46 -4.01
N GLN A 92 11.99 9.71 -4.78
CA GLN A 92 10.81 8.86 -4.89
C GLN A 92 10.53 8.56 -6.37
N LYS A 93 10.62 7.28 -6.73
CA LYS A 93 10.58 6.83 -8.14
C LYS A 93 9.28 7.17 -8.86
N SER A 94 8.14 7.08 -8.18
CA SER A 94 6.82 7.21 -8.81
C SER A 94 6.52 8.64 -9.26
N CYS A 95 6.82 9.65 -8.45
CA CYS A 95 6.59 11.05 -8.83
C CYS A 95 7.60 11.49 -9.89
N PHE A 96 8.86 11.07 -9.80
CA PHE A 96 9.84 11.35 -10.85
C PHE A 96 9.45 10.69 -12.18
N LYS A 97 9.10 9.40 -12.15
CA LYS A 97 8.62 8.69 -13.35
C LYS A 97 7.38 9.33 -13.96
N SER A 98 6.50 9.94 -13.14
CA SER A 98 5.28 10.57 -13.66
C SER A 98 5.55 11.64 -14.72
N ILE A 99 6.69 12.36 -14.60
CA ILE A 99 7.15 13.37 -15.56
C ILE A 99 7.52 12.71 -16.88
N SER A 100 8.43 11.73 -16.83
CA SER A 100 8.86 10.98 -18.03
C SER A 100 7.71 10.22 -18.70
N THR A 101 6.79 9.65 -17.93
CA THR A 101 5.58 8.97 -18.45
C THR A 101 4.63 9.95 -19.12
N ALA A 102 4.60 11.21 -18.66
CA ALA A 102 3.89 12.29 -19.34
C ALA A 102 4.65 12.82 -20.57
N GLY A 103 5.81 12.26 -20.94
CA GLY A 103 6.60 12.68 -22.10
C GLY A 103 7.37 13.99 -21.91
N TYR A 104 7.59 14.41 -20.67
CA TYR A 104 8.34 15.63 -20.34
C TYR A 104 9.73 15.32 -19.79
N GLU A 105 10.59 16.32 -19.84
CA GLU A 105 11.94 16.27 -19.29
C GLU A 105 11.96 16.87 -17.88
N ALA A 106 12.48 16.13 -16.91
CA ALA A 106 12.56 16.60 -15.54
C ALA A 106 13.85 17.42 -15.33
N VAL A 107 13.69 18.67 -14.91
CA VAL A 107 14.81 19.53 -14.50
C VAL A 107 14.90 19.44 -12.98
N VAL A 108 15.84 18.63 -12.51
CA VAL A 108 16.03 18.36 -11.09
C VAL A 108 16.73 19.56 -10.45
N VAL A 109 16.05 20.21 -9.52
CA VAL A 109 16.63 21.27 -8.69
C VAL A 109 17.07 20.64 -7.37
N GLU A 110 18.37 20.64 -7.12
CA GLU A 110 18.93 20.10 -5.88
C GLU A 110 18.45 20.92 -4.67
N ASN A 111 18.31 20.24 -3.53
CA ASN A 111 17.95 20.92 -2.28
C ASN A 111 19.21 21.55 -1.69
N TYR A 112 19.06 22.70 -1.04
CA TYR A 112 20.11 23.21 -0.17
C TYR A 112 19.93 22.61 1.23
N ARG A 113 20.99 22.68 2.02
CA ARG A 113 21.00 22.11 3.35
C ARG A 113 20.97 23.20 4.42
N SER A 114 20.10 23.03 5.41
CA SER A 114 19.95 23.94 6.55
C SER A 114 19.93 23.14 7.84
N GLY A 115 21.06 23.09 8.55
CA GLY A 115 21.25 22.14 9.65
C GLY A 115 20.96 20.71 9.19
N ASP A 116 20.19 19.94 9.94
CA ASP A 116 19.80 18.58 9.57
C ASP A 116 18.73 18.50 8.47
N GLU A 117 18.21 19.61 7.93
CA GLU A 117 17.14 19.59 6.93
C GLU A 117 17.67 19.79 5.50
N LEU A 118 17.10 19.07 4.54
CA LEU A 118 17.20 19.39 3.11
C LEU A 118 15.95 20.22 2.74
N SER A 119 16.18 21.47 2.31
CA SER A 119 15.15 22.46 1.99
C SER A 119 15.21 22.90 0.54
N THR A 120 14.10 23.42 0.02
CA THR A 120 13.98 23.90 -1.36
C THR A 120 14.97 25.02 -1.66
N ASP A 121 15.83 24.85 -2.66
CA ASP A 121 16.66 25.93 -3.17
C ASP A 121 15.85 26.79 -4.16
N LEU A 122 15.30 27.90 -3.65
CA LEU A 122 14.47 28.82 -4.44
C LEU A 122 15.30 29.63 -5.43
N ASP A 123 16.54 29.98 -5.07
CA ASP A 123 17.43 30.75 -5.95
C ASP A 123 17.86 29.89 -7.14
N ALA A 124 18.18 28.62 -6.91
CA ALA A 124 18.44 27.66 -7.98
C ALA A 124 17.19 27.43 -8.85
N LEU A 125 16.00 27.35 -8.23
CA LEU A 125 14.74 27.20 -8.96
C LEU A 125 14.49 28.42 -9.87
N GLU A 126 14.69 29.64 -9.37
CA GLU A 126 14.51 30.87 -10.16
C GLU A 126 15.54 30.98 -11.29
N LYS A 127 16.80 30.65 -11.04
CA LYS A 127 17.84 30.57 -12.09
C LYS A 127 17.47 29.60 -13.20
N GLU A 128 16.88 28.44 -12.87
CA GLU A 128 16.40 27.49 -13.88
C GLU A 128 15.19 28.02 -14.66
N VAL A 129 14.29 28.78 -14.02
CA VAL A 129 13.21 29.48 -14.73
C VAL A 129 13.76 30.48 -15.75
N GLU A 130 14.77 31.26 -15.36
CA GLU A 130 15.41 32.26 -16.23
C GLU A 130 16.18 31.60 -17.38
N ARG A 131 16.94 30.55 -17.08
CA ARG A 131 17.74 29.79 -18.05
C ARG A 131 16.88 29.13 -19.14
N LEU A 132 15.74 28.57 -18.76
CA LEU A 132 14.87 27.83 -19.68
C LEU A 132 13.80 28.71 -20.35
N GLY A 133 13.45 29.83 -19.73
CA GLY A 133 12.31 30.65 -20.10
C GLY A 133 10.98 30.03 -19.67
N ALA A 134 10.08 30.86 -19.13
CA ALA A 134 8.80 30.40 -18.58
C ALA A 134 7.92 29.63 -19.59
N SER A 135 7.97 29.99 -20.88
CA SER A 135 7.18 29.35 -21.95
C SER A 135 7.57 27.89 -22.22
N SER A 136 8.82 27.50 -21.94
CA SER A 136 9.31 26.13 -22.11
C SER A 136 9.01 25.22 -20.91
N ILE A 137 8.50 25.80 -19.82
CA ILE A 137 8.20 25.09 -18.57
C ILE A 137 6.70 24.75 -18.50
N VAL A 138 6.42 23.46 -18.29
CA VAL A 138 5.06 22.92 -18.16
C VAL A 138 4.47 23.32 -16.83
N CYS A 139 5.23 23.06 -15.76
CA CYS A 139 4.90 23.44 -14.40
C CYS A 139 6.13 23.33 -13.48
N VAL A 140 6.01 23.91 -12.28
CA VAL A 140 6.80 23.48 -11.12
C VAL A 140 6.05 22.36 -10.40
N LEU A 141 6.71 21.23 -10.18
CA LEU A 141 6.16 20.08 -9.43
C LEU A 141 6.80 20.02 -8.04
N SER A 142 6.19 20.69 -7.06
CA SER A 142 6.66 20.73 -5.68
C SER A 142 6.12 19.59 -4.82
N ILE A 143 6.72 19.35 -3.64
CA ILE A 143 6.45 18.20 -2.78
C ILE A 143 6.31 18.65 -1.33
N THR A 144 5.15 18.37 -0.72
CA THR A 144 4.93 18.64 0.70
C THR A 144 5.30 17.44 1.56
N SER A 145 4.59 16.33 1.40
CA SER A 145 4.78 15.13 2.19
C SER A 145 5.98 14.34 1.67
N CYS A 146 7.10 14.42 2.38
CA CYS A 146 8.33 13.77 2.03
C CYS A 146 8.98 13.10 3.24
N PHE A 147 10.00 12.32 2.91
CA PHE A 147 10.76 11.55 3.85
C PHE A 147 11.77 12.47 4.54
N ALA A 148 11.63 12.56 5.86
CA ALA A 148 12.57 13.29 6.69
C ALA A 148 13.87 12.57 6.56
N PRO A 149 14.93 13.30 6.31
CA PRO A 149 15.17 14.66 6.74
C PRO A 149 15.06 15.75 5.63
N ARG A 150 14.56 15.39 4.44
CA ARG A 150 13.97 16.41 3.56
C ARG A 150 12.74 17.03 4.24
N SER A 151 12.61 18.34 4.09
CA SER A 151 11.46 19.11 4.53
C SER A 151 10.42 19.25 3.42
N PRO A 152 9.14 19.48 3.75
CA PRO A 152 8.18 19.99 2.79
C PRO A 152 8.76 21.19 2.03
N ASP A 153 8.52 21.27 0.73
CA ASP A 153 8.98 22.41 -0.06
C ASP A 153 8.40 23.73 0.47
N ASP A 154 9.12 24.84 0.24
CA ASP A 154 8.58 26.18 0.44
C ASP A 154 7.57 26.53 -0.66
N ILE A 155 6.44 25.81 -0.63
CA ILE A 155 5.40 25.90 -1.65
C ILE A 155 4.72 27.27 -1.68
N VAL A 156 4.86 28.08 -0.62
CA VAL A 156 4.32 29.44 -0.56
C VAL A 156 5.15 30.36 -1.44
N ARG A 157 6.48 30.32 -1.31
CA ARG A 157 7.37 31.09 -2.17
C ARG A 157 7.40 30.57 -3.59
N ILE A 158 7.38 29.24 -3.79
CA ILE A 158 7.22 28.63 -5.13
C ILE A 158 5.93 29.13 -5.79
N ALA A 159 4.80 29.11 -5.07
CA ALA A 159 3.53 29.60 -5.62
C ALA A 159 3.63 31.08 -6.01
N THR A 160 4.34 31.89 -5.24
CA THR A 160 4.54 33.31 -5.55
C THR A 160 5.38 33.48 -6.82
N LEU A 161 6.49 32.74 -6.96
CA LEU A 161 7.31 32.68 -8.17
C LEU A 161 6.47 32.24 -9.39
N CYS A 162 5.70 31.17 -9.26
CA CYS A 162 4.82 30.63 -10.30
C CYS A 162 3.75 31.65 -10.74
N ARG A 163 3.23 32.47 -9.82
CA ARG A 163 2.31 33.56 -10.16
C ARG A 163 3.04 34.64 -10.96
N ASN A 164 4.22 35.08 -10.49
CA ASN A 164 4.96 36.18 -11.10
C ASN A 164 5.49 35.84 -12.51
N LYS A 165 5.88 34.59 -12.74
CA LYS A 165 6.44 34.13 -14.03
C LYS A 165 5.40 33.45 -14.93
N ASP A 166 4.12 33.43 -14.54
CA ASP A 166 3.02 32.72 -15.23
C ASP A 166 3.35 31.24 -15.57
N ILE A 167 3.79 30.49 -14.55
CA ILE A 167 4.11 29.07 -14.67
C ILE A 167 3.11 28.28 -13.82
N PRO A 168 2.46 27.22 -14.37
CA PRO A 168 1.60 26.36 -13.56
C PRO A 168 2.33 25.71 -12.38
N HIS A 169 1.63 25.50 -11.28
CA HIS A 169 2.17 24.90 -10.07
C HIS A 169 1.33 23.70 -9.65
N ILE A 170 1.94 22.51 -9.71
CA ILE A 170 1.34 21.26 -9.23
C ILE A 170 2.05 20.85 -7.94
N ILE A 171 1.28 20.54 -6.90
CA ILE A 171 1.81 20.08 -5.61
C ILE A 171 1.57 18.58 -5.46
N ASN A 172 2.64 17.81 -5.33
CA ASN A 172 2.59 16.42 -4.88
C ASN A 172 2.41 16.37 -3.36
N ASN A 173 1.16 16.22 -2.93
CA ASN A 173 0.74 16.12 -1.53
C ASN A 173 0.37 14.67 -1.15
N ALA A 174 1.12 13.70 -1.66
CA ALA A 174 0.83 12.27 -1.60
C ALA A 174 0.23 11.78 -0.27
N TYR A 175 0.85 12.11 0.85
CA TYR A 175 0.40 11.69 2.19
C TYR A 175 0.34 12.84 3.18
N GLY A 176 0.14 14.07 2.70
CA GLY A 176 0.11 15.27 3.54
C GLY A 176 -1.28 15.66 4.06
N VAL A 177 -2.37 15.02 3.63
CA VAL A 177 -3.72 15.31 4.17
C VAL A 177 -3.78 15.02 5.67
N GLN A 178 -3.06 14.00 6.14
CA GLN A 178 -2.97 13.68 7.56
C GLN A 178 -2.15 14.68 8.40
N SER A 179 -1.52 15.68 7.76
CA SER A 179 -0.71 16.70 8.41
C SER A 179 -1.31 18.09 8.21
N SER A 180 -1.81 18.67 9.30
CA SER A 180 -2.34 20.05 9.28
C SER A 180 -1.28 21.06 8.82
N LYS A 181 0.01 20.84 9.13
CA LYS A 181 1.12 21.70 8.66
C LYS A 181 1.21 21.70 7.13
N CYS A 182 1.21 20.53 6.50
CA CYS A 182 1.22 20.44 5.02
C CYS A 182 -0.03 21.10 4.40
N MET A 183 -1.19 20.86 5.00
CA MET A 183 -2.46 21.38 4.49
C MET A 183 -2.58 22.91 4.66
N HIS A 184 -2.11 23.47 5.77
CA HIS A 184 -2.07 24.92 5.96
C HIS A 184 -1.07 25.59 4.99
N LEU A 185 0.09 24.97 4.73
CA LEU A 185 1.02 25.47 3.71
C LEU A 185 0.37 25.54 2.32
N ILE A 186 -0.42 24.53 1.94
CA ILE A 186 -1.17 24.54 0.67
C ILE A 186 -2.22 25.66 0.66
N ASN A 187 -2.94 25.84 1.77
CA ASN A 187 -3.95 26.89 1.90
C ASN A 187 -3.34 28.29 1.77
N GLU A 188 -2.16 28.50 2.37
CA GLU A 188 -1.40 29.74 2.30
C GLU A 188 -0.77 29.97 0.92
N ALA A 189 -0.18 28.94 0.31
CA ALA A 189 0.38 29.01 -1.04
C ALA A 189 -0.68 29.44 -2.06
N ALA A 190 -1.90 28.91 -1.95
CA ALA A 190 -3.03 29.33 -2.78
C ALA A 190 -3.53 30.76 -2.48
N ARG A 191 -3.20 31.33 -1.32
CA ARG A 191 -3.56 32.71 -0.96
C ARG A 191 -2.56 33.67 -1.57
N LEU A 192 -1.28 33.42 -1.33
CA LEU A 192 -0.19 34.31 -1.69
C LEU A 192 0.30 34.14 -3.13
N GLY A 193 0.12 32.97 -3.74
CA GLY A 193 0.65 32.65 -5.05
C GLY A 193 -0.31 31.85 -5.94
N ARG A 194 0.26 31.19 -6.94
CA ARG A 194 -0.44 30.32 -7.88
C ARG A 194 -0.30 28.86 -7.46
N VAL A 195 -1.43 28.16 -7.36
CA VAL A 195 -1.50 26.70 -7.18
C VAL A 195 -2.60 26.19 -8.10
N ASP A 196 -2.22 25.44 -9.12
CA ASP A 196 -3.13 24.95 -10.16
C ASP A 196 -3.82 23.66 -9.69
N ALA A 197 -3.06 22.72 -9.13
CA ALA A 197 -3.59 21.50 -8.55
C ALA A 197 -2.69 20.94 -7.44
N PHE A 198 -3.27 20.18 -6.52
CA PHE A 198 -2.54 19.38 -5.55
C PHE A 198 -3.12 17.96 -5.49
N VAL A 199 -2.23 16.97 -5.48
CA VAL A 199 -2.59 15.55 -5.66
C VAL A 199 -2.23 14.73 -4.42
N GLN A 200 -3.15 13.92 -3.93
CA GLN A 200 -2.99 13.11 -2.71
C GLN A 200 -3.36 11.65 -2.96
N SER A 201 -2.76 10.70 -2.24
CA SER A 201 -3.12 9.28 -2.30
C SER A 201 -4.29 8.98 -1.35
N THR A 202 -5.17 8.06 -1.75
CA THR A 202 -6.27 7.65 -0.87
C THR A 202 -5.80 6.70 0.22
N ASP A 203 -4.96 5.73 -0.10
CA ASP A 203 -4.50 4.71 0.85
C ASP A 203 -3.72 5.31 2.03
N LYS A 204 -2.84 6.27 1.76
CA LYS A 204 -1.97 6.87 2.77
C LYS A 204 -2.70 7.85 3.70
N ASN A 205 -3.82 8.40 3.25
CA ASN A 205 -4.54 9.42 4.00
C ASN A 205 -5.87 8.92 4.57
N PHE A 206 -6.50 7.91 3.95
CA PHE A 206 -7.86 7.48 4.30
C PHE A 206 -7.97 6.00 4.63
N LEU A 207 -6.85 5.30 4.88
CA LEU A 207 -6.83 3.90 5.37
C LEU A 207 -7.56 2.91 4.44
N VAL A 208 -7.55 3.17 3.13
CA VAL A 208 -8.16 2.33 2.10
C VAL A 208 -7.10 1.55 1.30
N PRO A 209 -7.48 0.55 0.50
CA PRO A 209 -6.54 -0.12 -0.39
C PRO A 209 -5.81 0.84 -1.36
N VAL A 210 -4.59 0.45 -1.74
CA VAL A 210 -3.78 1.16 -2.74
C VAL A 210 -4.50 1.18 -4.10
N GLY A 211 -4.38 2.29 -4.83
CA GLY A 211 -4.86 2.40 -6.20
C GLY A 211 -5.73 3.63 -6.48
N GLY A 212 -5.86 4.54 -5.52
CA GLY A 212 -6.61 5.77 -5.67
C GLY A 212 -5.80 7.02 -5.34
N ALA A 213 -6.21 8.12 -5.97
CA ALA A 213 -5.71 9.45 -5.67
C ALA A 213 -6.83 10.48 -5.81
N ILE A 214 -6.58 11.66 -5.26
CA ILE A 214 -7.48 12.80 -5.29
C ILE A 214 -6.75 13.91 -6.05
N VAL A 215 -7.44 14.56 -6.97
CA VAL A 215 -7.00 15.83 -7.56
C VAL A 215 -7.85 16.91 -6.94
N ALA A 216 -7.22 17.89 -6.32
CA ALA A 216 -7.89 19.03 -5.71
C ALA A 216 -7.26 20.33 -6.20
N GLY A 217 -8.03 21.42 -6.17
CA GLY A 217 -7.58 22.69 -6.70
C GLY A 217 -8.44 23.87 -6.27
N PHE A 218 -8.08 25.02 -6.80
CA PHE A 218 -8.72 26.31 -6.52
C PHE A 218 -9.47 26.86 -7.74
N ASP A 219 -9.16 26.37 -8.94
CA ASP A 219 -9.87 26.67 -10.18
C ASP A 219 -10.71 25.46 -10.62
N LYS A 220 -12.03 25.65 -10.73
CA LYS A 220 -12.97 24.60 -11.15
C LYS A 220 -12.83 24.25 -12.64
N ASP A 221 -12.52 25.24 -13.48
CA ASP A 221 -12.41 25.02 -14.92
C ASP A 221 -11.17 24.19 -15.23
N LEU A 222 -10.08 24.46 -14.53
CA LEU A 222 -8.88 23.62 -14.62
C LEU A 222 -9.14 22.20 -14.10
N LEU A 223 -9.82 22.03 -12.97
CA LEU A 223 -10.18 20.70 -12.46
C LEU A 223 -11.02 19.91 -13.48
N HIS A 224 -11.99 20.56 -14.11
CA HIS A 224 -12.79 19.95 -15.17
C HIS A 224 -11.94 19.57 -16.39
N LYS A 225 -10.97 20.40 -16.80
CA LYS A 225 -9.99 20.07 -17.85
C LYS A 225 -9.13 18.85 -17.48
N ILE A 226 -8.73 18.70 -16.22
CA ILE A 226 -7.98 17.52 -15.75
C ILE A 226 -8.89 16.28 -15.78
N SER A 227 -10.14 16.40 -15.33
CA SER A 227 -11.12 15.29 -15.34
C SER A 227 -11.39 14.78 -16.76
N THR A 228 -11.61 15.69 -17.71
CA THR A 228 -11.88 15.38 -19.13
C THR A 228 -10.66 14.88 -19.90
N ALA A 229 -9.44 15.06 -19.36
CA ALA A 229 -8.23 14.50 -19.93
C ALA A 229 -8.13 12.97 -19.73
N TYR A 230 -8.92 12.38 -18.83
CA TYR A 230 -8.94 10.94 -18.62
C TYR A 230 -9.73 10.23 -19.74
N PRO A 231 -9.11 9.32 -20.50
CA PRO A 231 -9.80 8.64 -21.59
C PRO A 231 -10.64 7.47 -21.08
N GLY A 232 -11.95 7.55 -21.24
CA GLY A 232 -12.86 6.46 -20.93
C GLY A 232 -13.40 6.46 -19.50
N ARG A 233 -14.04 5.34 -19.15
CA ARG A 233 -14.61 5.12 -17.82
C ARG A 233 -13.56 4.57 -16.85
N ALA A 234 -13.84 4.69 -15.57
CA ALA A 234 -12.90 4.25 -14.54
C ALA A 234 -13.57 3.42 -13.44
N SER A 235 -12.74 2.75 -12.62
CA SER A 235 -13.24 1.89 -11.53
C SER A 235 -13.93 2.71 -10.45
N ALA A 236 -15.11 2.25 -10.01
CA ALA A 236 -15.83 2.84 -8.87
C ALA A 236 -15.29 2.39 -7.50
N THR A 237 -14.43 1.37 -7.47
CA THR A 237 -14.04 0.68 -6.22
C THR A 237 -13.39 1.62 -5.21
N VAL A 238 -12.49 2.49 -5.67
CA VAL A 238 -11.81 3.46 -4.80
C VAL A 238 -12.82 4.43 -4.17
N GLY A 239 -13.84 4.85 -4.95
CA GLY A 239 -14.90 5.73 -4.44
C GLY A 239 -15.75 5.05 -3.38
N VAL A 240 -16.05 3.75 -3.56
CA VAL A 240 -16.75 2.93 -2.57
C VAL A 240 -15.93 2.84 -1.28
N ASP A 241 -14.65 2.52 -1.38
CA ASP A 241 -13.77 2.34 -0.21
C ASP A 241 -13.64 3.62 0.62
N VAL A 242 -13.40 4.76 -0.05
CA VAL A 242 -13.29 6.07 0.60
C VAL A 242 -14.61 6.47 1.25
N LEU A 243 -15.73 6.30 0.54
CA LEU A 243 -17.05 6.68 1.05
C LEU A 243 -17.44 5.85 2.28
N ILE A 244 -17.24 4.53 2.22
CA ILE A 244 -17.45 3.64 3.38
C ILE A 244 -16.60 4.10 4.56
N THR A 245 -15.33 4.43 4.33
CA THR A 245 -14.41 4.80 5.40
C THR A 245 -14.80 6.13 6.04
N LEU A 246 -15.07 7.17 5.24
CA LEU A 246 -15.45 8.49 5.74
C LEU A 246 -16.81 8.47 6.45
N LEU A 247 -17.79 7.71 5.95
CA LEU A 247 -19.08 7.52 6.62
C LEU A 247 -18.94 6.75 7.94
N SER A 248 -18.08 5.73 7.98
CA SER A 248 -17.88 4.91 9.18
C SER A 248 -17.15 5.67 10.28
N LEU A 249 -16.15 6.47 9.92
CA LEU A 249 -15.42 7.32 10.87
C LEU A 249 -16.26 8.51 11.32
N GLY A 250 -17.00 9.12 10.37
CA GLY A 250 -17.57 10.44 10.53
C GLY A 250 -16.50 11.52 10.77
N VAL A 251 -16.94 12.77 10.88
CA VAL A 251 -16.04 13.92 11.15
C VAL A 251 -15.30 13.73 12.47
N LYS A 252 -15.99 13.23 13.51
CA LYS A 252 -15.40 13.01 14.84
C LYS A 252 -14.28 11.96 14.79
N GLY A 253 -14.51 10.81 14.16
CA GLY A 253 -13.50 9.76 14.03
C GLY A 253 -12.32 10.20 13.19
N TRP A 254 -12.58 10.93 12.09
CA TRP A 254 -11.51 11.47 11.25
C TRP A 254 -10.63 12.47 11.99
N LYS A 255 -11.21 13.48 12.65
CA LYS A 255 -10.46 14.44 13.49
C LYS A 255 -9.67 13.75 14.59
N LYS A 256 -10.26 12.73 15.23
CA LYS A 256 -9.57 11.93 16.26
C LYS A 256 -8.33 11.24 15.71
N LEU A 257 -8.39 10.64 14.53
CA LEU A 257 -7.21 10.01 13.90
C LEU A 257 -6.11 11.03 13.58
N LEU A 258 -6.48 12.21 13.11
CA LEU A 258 -5.52 13.30 12.85
C LEU A 258 -4.80 13.75 14.13
N GLU A 259 -5.53 13.83 15.24
CA GLU A 259 -4.96 14.21 16.53
C GLU A 259 -4.05 13.10 17.10
N GLN A 260 -4.54 11.86 17.11
CA GLN A 260 -3.74 10.69 17.54
C GLN A 260 -2.44 10.55 16.75
N ARG A 261 -2.44 10.90 15.45
CA ARG A 261 -1.21 10.89 14.65
C ARG A 261 -0.17 11.91 15.15
N LYS A 262 -0.58 13.09 15.62
CA LYS A 262 0.34 14.08 16.22
C LYS A 262 0.90 13.59 17.56
N GLU A 263 0.04 13.00 18.39
CA GLU A 263 0.43 12.38 19.65
C GLU A 263 1.46 11.26 19.40
N HIS A 264 1.14 10.33 18.49
CA HIS A 264 2.03 9.23 18.11
C HIS A 264 3.35 9.71 17.51
N PHE A 265 3.35 10.78 16.72
CA PHE A 265 4.60 11.37 16.20
C PHE A 265 5.50 11.85 17.34
N SER A 266 4.92 12.54 18.32
CA SER A 266 5.66 13.05 19.49
C SER A 266 6.21 11.91 20.34
N THR A 267 5.39 10.90 20.63
CA THR A 267 5.82 9.70 21.36
C THR A 267 6.89 8.92 20.61
N LEU A 268 6.71 8.71 19.30
CA LEU A 268 7.70 8.01 18.47
C LEU A 268 9.05 8.75 18.46
N ARG A 269 9.03 10.08 18.36
CA ARG A 269 10.24 10.90 18.41
C ARG A 269 10.97 10.74 19.74
N ALA A 270 10.28 10.91 20.86
CA ALA A 270 10.88 10.80 22.19
C ALA A 270 11.48 9.39 22.43
N GLN A 271 10.75 8.34 22.06
CA GLN A 271 11.25 6.96 22.17
C GLN A 271 12.44 6.71 21.24
N LEU A 272 12.45 7.31 20.05
CA LEU A 272 13.59 7.20 19.14
C LEU A 272 14.81 7.96 19.66
N GLU A 273 14.62 9.10 20.32
CA GLU A 273 15.69 9.87 20.99
C GLU A 273 16.35 9.04 22.11
N GLU A 274 15.55 8.35 22.93
CA GLU A 274 16.08 7.43 23.95
C GLU A 274 16.88 6.27 23.34
N VAL A 275 16.36 5.65 22.26
CA VAL A 275 17.06 4.57 21.56
C VAL A 275 18.34 5.07 20.91
N ALA A 276 18.31 6.24 20.28
CA ALA A 276 19.48 6.84 19.65
C ALA A 276 20.58 7.08 20.70
N ALA A 277 20.23 7.71 21.83
CA ALA A 277 21.17 7.99 22.91
C ALA A 277 21.83 6.71 23.47
N LYS A 278 21.07 5.62 23.64
CA LYS A 278 21.59 4.32 24.09
C LYS A 278 22.64 3.72 23.16
N HIS A 279 22.64 4.11 21.89
CA HIS A 279 23.56 3.61 20.87
C HIS A 279 24.59 4.65 20.42
N GLY A 280 24.72 5.78 21.13
CA GLY A 280 25.64 6.85 20.76
C GLY A 280 25.23 7.58 19.47
N GLU A 281 23.95 7.50 19.10
CA GLU A 281 23.36 8.16 17.95
C GLU A 281 22.47 9.33 18.39
N ARG A 282 22.02 10.15 17.43
CA ARG A 282 21.06 11.24 17.67
C ARG A 282 19.91 11.20 16.68
N VAL A 283 18.76 11.71 17.08
CA VAL A 283 17.66 11.99 16.15
C VAL A 283 17.97 13.29 15.39
N LEU A 284 17.72 13.30 14.08
CA LEU A 284 17.91 14.48 13.25
C LEU A 284 16.92 15.59 13.61
N HIS A 285 17.40 16.82 13.68
CA HIS A 285 16.60 17.99 13.97
C HIS A 285 15.87 18.50 12.72
N THR A 286 14.72 17.90 12.41
CA THR A 286 13.90 18.28 11.23
C THR A 286 12.51 18.82 11.61
N PRO A 287 12.41 20.02 12.23
CA PRO A 287 11.14 20.58 12.73
C PRO A 287 10.09 20.87 11.63
N LYS A 288 10.48 21.01 10.35
CA LYS A 288 9.53 21.21 9.26
C LYS A 288 8.85 19.92 8.83
N ASN A 289 9.46 18.75 9.06
CA ASN A 289 8.86 17.45 8.78
C ASN A 289 8.16 16.86 10.02
N ASN A 290 6.83 16.81 9.98
CA ASN A 290 6.01 16.35 11.11
C ASN A 290 5.34 14.99 10.87
N ILE A 291 5.82 14.23 9.88
CA ILE A 291 5.34 12.89 9.55
C ILE A 291 6.48 11.88 9.68
N SER A 292 7.64 12.21 9.12
CA SER A 292 8.81 11.33 9.08
C SER A 292 9.85 11.81 10.08
N ILE A 293 10.61 10.87 10.63
CA ILE A 293 11.71 11.11 11.57
C ILE A 293 12.88 10.24 11.08
N GLY A 294 14.09 10.59 11.46
CA GLY A 294 15.10 9.56 11.60
C GLY A 294 16.32 10.03 12.35
N MET A 295 17.33 9.17 12.33
CA MET A 295 18.43 9.21 13.28
C MET A 295 19.77 8.99 12.59
N THR A 296 20.85 9.32 13.26
CA THR A 296 22.18 8.94 12.76
C THR A 296 22.39 7.44 12.92
N LEU A 297 23.28 6.88 12.10
CA LEU A 297 23.86 5.53 12.28
C LEU A 297 25.37 5.59 12.07
N SER A 298 25.98 6.57 12.72
CA SER A 298 27.42 6.83 12.66
C SER A 298 28.25 5.69 13.25
N GLY A 299 27.73 5.01 14.27
CA GLY A 299 28.33 3.85 14.92
C GLY A 299 28.17 2.53 14.15
N VAL A 300 27.37 2.49 13.09
CA VAL A 300 27.19 1.30 12.25
C VAL A 300 28.16 1.34 11.06
N LYS A 301 28.92 0.26 10.85
CA LYS A 301 29.78 0.12 9.67
C LYS A 301 28.97 0.17 8.39
N GLU A 302 29.51 0.77 7.33
CA GLU A 302 28.81 0.99 6.05
C GLU A 302 28.26 -0.31 5.45
N GLU A 303 29.09 -1.35 5.45
CA GLU A 303 28.78 -2.69 4.98
C GLU A 303 27.60 -3.34 5.73
N ASP A 304 27.36 -2.88 6.96
CA ASP A 304 26.33 -3.38 7.86
C ASP A 304 25.03 -2.56 7.82
N LEU A 305 25.01 -1.38 7.17
CA LEU A 305 23.80 -0.54 7.07
C LEU A 305 22.67 -1.27 6.35
N THR A 306 22.95 -1.79 5.15
CA THR A 306 21.97 -2.58 4.38
C THR A 306 21.53 -3.84 5.15
N ARG A 307 22.45 -4.43 5.94
CA ARG A 307 22.15 -5.58 6.80
C ARG A 307 21.17 -5.20 7.90
N LEU A 308 21.33 -4.04 8.55
CA LEU A 308 20.40 -3.55 9.57
C LEU A 308 18.97 -3.42 9.03
N GLY A 309 18.81 -2.86 7.82
CA GLY A 309 17.51 -2.76 7.18
C GLY A 309 16.84 -4.12 6.99
N SER A 310 17.62 -5.12 6.58
CA SER A 310 17.15 -6.52 6.45
C SER A 310 16.80 -7.15 7.81
N MET A 311 17.58 -6.85 8.84
CA MET A 311 17.35 -7.35 10.21
C MET A 311 16.05 -6.80 10.82
N LEU A 312 15.75 -5.51 10.59
CA LEU A 312 14.50 -4.89 10.99
C LEU A 312 13.31 -5.53 10.28
N PHE A 313 13.43 -5.73 8.96
CA PHE A 313 12.38 -6.38 8.17
C PHE A 313 12.09 -7.81 8.64
N LEU A 314 13.13 -8.61 8.90
CA LEU A 314 12.98 -9.98 9.41
C LEU A 314 12.38 -10.04 10.82
N ARG A 315 12.48 -8.96 11.59
CA ARG A 315 11.83 -8.78 12.90
C ARG A 315 10.42 -8.20 12.78
N ASN A 316 9.83 -8.19 11.58
CA ASN A 316 8.50 -7.68 11.29
C ASN A 316 8.35 -6.16 11.51
N VAL A 317 9.45 -5.41 11.42
CA VAL A 317 9.42 -3.95 11.37
C VAL A 317 9.32 -3.53 9.91
N SER A 318 8.17 -3.00 9.50
CA SER A 318 7.93 -2.50 8.14
C SER A 318 7.86 -0.97 8.12
N GLY A 319 8.12 -0.37 6.95
CA GLY A 319 8.09 1.09 6.77
C GLY A 319 9.38 1.81 7.17
N THR A 320 10.31 1.15 7.88
CA THR A 320 11.66 1.68 8.11
C THR A 320 12.47 1.66 6.82
N ARG A 321 13.32 2.68 6.64
CA ARG A 321 14.21 2.77 5.49
C ARG A 321 15.61 3.11 5.99
N VAL A 322 16.54 2.21 5.71
CA VAL A 322 17.98 2.41 5.91
C VAL A 322 18.54 2.99 4.63
N ILE A 323 19.27 4.08 4.75
CA ILE A 323 19.86 4.83 3.66
C ILE A 323 21.39 4.74 3.76
N THR A 324 22.04 4.72 2.61
CA THR A 324 23.50 4.72 2.51
C THR A 324 23.96 5.89 1.65
N THR A 325 25.23 6.28 1.80
CA THR A 325 25.86 7.41 1.12
C THR A 325 26.42 7.07 -0.27
N ARG A 326 26.27 5.82 -0.74
CA ARG A 326 26.81 5.36 -2.03
C ARG A 326 25.74 4.90 -3.02
N ASP A 327 24.47 5.11 -2.69
CA ASP A 327 23.37 4.69 -3.55
C ASP A 327 23.42 5.47 -4.88
N LEU A 328 23.87 4.80 -5.93
CA LEU A 328 23.69 5.22 -7.32
C LEU A 328 22.41 4.58 -7.85
N LYS A 329 21.46 5.41 -8.27
CA LYS A 329 20.18 4.95 -8.82
C LYS A 329 19.87 5.69 -10.10
N THR A 330 19.83 4.95 -11.20
CA THR A 330 19.36 5.50 -12.48
C THR A 330 17.85 5.29 -12.61
N ILE A 331 17.12 6.38 -12.89
CA ILE A 331 15.67 6.38 -13.14
C ILE A 331 15.42 7.23 -14.37
N ALA A 332 14.71 6.69 -15.38
CA ALA A 332 14.37 7.41 -16.62
C ALA A 332 15.55 8.20 -17.21
N ASN A 333 16.70 7.52 -17.36
CA ASN A 333 17.96 8.05 -17.90
C ASN A 333 18.64 9.16 -17.06
N THR A 334 18.11 9.48 -15.88
CA THR A 334 18.77 10.36 -14.90
C THR A 334 19.42 9.53 -13.81
N THR A 335 20.72 9.70 -13.60
CA THR A 335 21.46 9.04 -12.53
C THR A 335 21.44 9.92 -11.29
N PHE A 336 20.75 9.45 -10.25
CA PHE A 336 20.77 10.06 -8.93
C PHE A 336 21.97 9.53 -8.17
N ILE A 337 22.84 10.45 -7.78
CA ILE A 337 23.98 10.18 -6.92
C ILE A 337 23.56 10.53 -5.49
N GLY A 338 23.60 9.56 -4.58
CA GLY A 338 23.77 9.86 -3.16
C GLY A 338 25.16 10.47 -3.00
N LYS A 339 25.27 11.78 -2.74
CA LYS A 339 26.58 12.43 -2.61
C LYS A 339 27.40 11.76 -1.49
N LYS A 340 28.71 11.71 -1.74
CA LYS A 340 29.74 10.87 -1.14
C LYS A 340 30.14 11.30 0.29
N GLU A 341 29.21 11.64 1.17
CA GLU A 341 29.54 12.23 2.48
C GLU A 341 28.75 11.59 3.63
N LYS A 342 29.50 10.79 4.42
CA LYS A 342 29.28 10.13 5.74
C LYS A 342 27.90 9.52 6.14
N ARG A 343 28.02 8.34 6.77
CA ARG A 343 27.01 7.30 7.10
C ARG A 343 25.88 7.78 8.00
N MET A 344 24.62 7.60 7.58
CA MET A 344 23.41 7.98 8.35
C MET A 344 22.20 7.11 7.99
N VAL A 345 21.24 6.91 8.92
CA VAL A 345 19.90 6.37 8.59
C VAL A 345 18.80 7.29 9.05
N THR A 346 18.42 8.16 8.14
CA THR A 346 17.11 8.77 8.18
C THR A 346 16.49 8.49 6.83
N LEU A 347 15.21 8.76 6.68
CA LEU A 347 14.55 8.83 5.40
C LEU A 347 15.12 10.04 4.52
N GLN A 348 16.48 10.18 4.39
CA GLN A 348 17.44 10.92 3.48
C GLN A 348 17.83 12.46 3.59
N VAL A 349 18.99 12.84 4.17
CA VAL A 349 19.72 14.20 4.19
C VAL A 349 21.24 13.96 4.11
N LEU A 350 22.01 15.03 3.78
CA LEU A 350 23.48 15.19 3.76
C LEU A 350 24.08 16.00 4.94
N ASP A 351 25.43 16.06 5.06
CA ASP A 351 26.30 16.37 6.23
C ASP A 351 27.71 17.06 6.05
N ASN A 352 27.85 18.41 6.07
CA ASN A 352 28.99 19.34 6.29
C ASN A 352 30.33 19.29 5.48
N LEU A 353 30.77 20.46 4.97
CA LEU A 353 32.03 21.18 5.33
C LEU A 353 32.18 22.54 4.62
N ASP A 354 32.76 23.50 5.33
CA ASP A 354 33.20 24.83 4.89
C ASP A 354 34.24 24.73 3.75
N GLU A 355 33.93 25.24 2.55
CA GLU A 355 34.84 25.90 1.59
C GLU A 355 34.04 26.29 0.31
N PRO A 356 34.35 27.42 -0.36
CA PRO A 356 33.59 27.88 -1.52
C PRO A 356 33.95 27.05 -2.77
N LEU A 357 33.08 26.13 -3.18
CA LEU A 357 33.32 25.30 -4.37
C LEU A 357 32.99 26.07 -5.67
N ASN A 358 34.07 26.42 -6.38
CA ASN A 358 34.08 26.94 -7.75
C ASN A 358 33.47 25.94 -8.75
N TRP A 359 32.67 26.48 -9.67
CA TRP A 359 32.02 25.71 -10.74
C TRP A 359 32.91 25.68 -11.99
N THR A 360 33.47 24.53 -12.34
CA THR A 360 33.88 24.25 -13.73
C THR A 360 33.19 22.98 -14.21
N LYS A 361 32.34 23.15 -15.22
CA LYS A 361 31.74 22.06 -16.01
C LYS A 361 32.86 21.30 -16.72
N SER A 362 32.83 19.98 -16.65
CA SER A 362 33.46 19.14 -17.68
C SER A 362 32.64 17.86 -17.86
N PRO A 363 32.22 17.54 -19.10
CA PRO A 363 31.61 16.26 -19.42
C PRO A 363 32.71 15.19 -19.47
N VAL A 364 32.52 14.08 -18.76
CA VAL A 364 33.40 12.91 -18.91
C VAL A 364 32.92 12.13 -20.15
N PRO A 365 33.77 11.88 -21.16
CA PRO A 365 33.42 11.07 -22.31
C PRO A 365 33.37 9.58 -21.95
N LEU A 366 32.42 8.85 -22.55
CA LEU A 366 32.37 7.40 -22.51
C LEU A 366 33.52 6.83 -23.34
N SER A 367 34.25 5.84 -22.81
CA SER A 367 35.31 5.13 -23.53
C SER A 367 34.74 4.25 -24.65
N PRO A 368 35.36 4.23 -25.84
CA PRO A 368 34.95 3.38 -26.96
C PRO A 368 35.63 2.02 -26.86
N ASP A 369 34.91 1.00 -26.41
CA ASP A 369 35.26 -0.39 -26.69
C ASP A 369 33.97 -1.18 -26.83
N GLN A 370 33.88 -1.96 -27.91
CA GLN A 370 32.72 -2.72 -28.42
C GLN A 370 31.85 -2.01 -29.47
N GLN A 371 32.49 -1.43 -30.47
CA GLN A 371 32.04 -1.52 -31.86
C GLN A 371 33.14 -2.19 -32.68
N GLU A 372 32.92 -3.42 -33.12
CA GLU A 372 33.35 -3.93 -34.44
C GLU A 372 32.83 -5.35 -34.63
N LEU A 373 31.84 -5.49 -35.51
CA LEU A 373 31.80 -6.49 -36.60
C LEU A 373 30.58 -6.19 -37.48
N THR A 374 30.85 -5.33 -38.46
CA THR A 374 30.45 -5.40 -39.87
C THR A 374 29.02 -5.77 -40.25
N VAL A 375 28.40 -4.77 -40.89
CA VAL A 375 27.26 -4.76 -41.81
C VAL A 375 27.56 -5.57 -43.09
N ALA A 376 26.56 -6.29 -43.61
CA ALA A 376 26.34 -6.46 -45.06
C ALA A 376 24.91 -6.95 -45.38
N GLY A 377 24.14 -6.08 -46.06
CA GLY A 377 23.02 -6.32 -47.01
C GLY A 377 21.86 -7.26 -46.63
N THR A 378 20.61 -7.09 -47.06
CA THR A 378 19.94 -6.31 -48.11
C THR A 378 18.43 -6.25 -47.78
N ASP A 379 17.71 -5.37 -48.49
CA ASP A 379 16.32 -4.92 -48.35
C ASP A 379 15.24 -5.98 -48.76
N PRO A 380 13.93 -5.67 -48.94
CA PRO A 380 12.80 -6.15 -48.15
C PRO A 380 11.86 -7.11 -48.93
N GLN A 381 10.73 -7.49 -48.31
CA GLN A 381 9.61 -8.31 -48.83
C GLN A 381 9.75 -9.84 -48.76
N ARG A 382 8.94 -10.47 -47.90
CA ARG A 382 7.96 -11.54 -48.24
C ARG A 382 7.28 -12.04 -46.98
N GLY A 383 5.97 -12.28 -47.08
CA GLY A 383 5.13 -12.73 -45.97
C GLY A 383 5.18 -14.24 -45.70
N TRP A 384 4.10 -14.69 -45.06
CA TRP A 384 3.65 -16.06 -44.83
C TRP A 384 4.13 -16.76 -43.55
N SER A 385 3.24 -16.67 -42.55
CA SER A 385 2.63 -17.76 -41.78
C SER A 385 3.26 -19.17 -41.73
N LEU A 386 3.22 -19.68 -40.50
CA LEU A 386 2.81 -21.02 -40.05
C LEU A 386 3.77 -22.22 -40.19
N SER A 387 4.29 -22.60 -39.01
CA SER A 387 4.05 -23.88 -38.32
C SER A 387 4.80 -25.17 -38.71
N GLY A 388 5.15 -25.90 -37.65
CA GLY A 388 5.32 -27.36 -37.60
C GLY A 388 6.73 -27.79 -37.17
N ARG A 389 6.96 -28.85 -36.40
CA ARG A 389 6.15 -29.85 -35.68
C ARG A 389 7.16 -30.77 -34.97
N SER A 390 6.79 -31.40 -33.86
CA SER A 390 7.25 -32.77 -33.55
C SER A 390 6.15 -33.51 -32.81
N HIS A 391 5.81 -34.68 -33.34
CA HIS A 391 4.70 -35.59 -33.01
C HIS A 391 5.00 -36.48 -31.78
N VAL A 392 4.05 -37.20 -31.16
CA VAL A 392 3.45 -38.52 -31.54
C VAL A 392 2.10 -38.71 -30.79
N ALA A 393 0.92 -38.80 -31.45
CA ALA A 393 0.07 -39.97 -31.84
C ALA A 393 -0.43 -40.87 -30.67
N VAL A 394 -1.69 -41.31 -30.52
CA VAL A 394 -2.61 -42.10 -31.40
C VAL A 394 -4.08 -41.91 -30.90
N ASP A 395 -5.08 -41.51 -31.70
CA ASP A 395 -6.01 -42.23 -32.62
C ASP A 395 -7.09 -43.12 -31.92
N VAL A 396 -8.36 -42.69 -31.78
CA VAL A 396 -9.54 -42.73 -32.69
C VAL A 396 -10.44 -43.96 -32.50
N LYS A 397 -11.74 -43.68 -32.25
CA LYS A 397 -12.86 -44.44 -32.82
C LYS A 397 -14.15 -43.61 -32.89
N LYS A 398 -14.53 -43.34 -34.14
CA LYS A 398 -15.90 -43.19 -34.71
C LYS A 398 -16.63 -41.82 -34.63
N LEU A 399 -16.34 -41.05 -35.67
CA LEU A 399 -17.13 -40.05 -36.42
C LEU A 399 -18.51 -40.60 -36.92
N PRO A 400 -19.50 -39.78 -37.37
CA PRO A 400 -19.29 -38.66 -38.31
C PRO A 400 -20.06 -37.33 -38.10
N ASP A 401 -19.45 -36.31 -38.69
CA ASP A 401 -19.98 -35.00 -39.07
C ASP A 401 -21.09 -35.08 -40.12
N VAL A 402 -22.05 -34.14 -40.10
CA VAL A 402 -22.52 -33.44 -41.31
C VAL A 402 -22.87 -31.97 -40.98
N LYS A 403 -22.49 -31.08 -41.91
CA LYS A 403 -22.41 -29.61 -41.85
C LYS A 403 -23.72 -28.85 -42.07
N TRP A 404 -23.67 -27.60 -41.61
CA TRP A 404 -24.57 -26.44 -41.73
C TRP A 404 -25.05 -26.05 -43.14
N PRO A 405 -26.17 -25.32 -43.23
CA PRO A 405 -26.09 -23.94 -43.76
C PRO A 405 -26.94 -22.89 -43.00
N THR A 406 -26.59 -21.63 -43.23
CA THR A 406 -27.09 -20.37 -42.64
C THR A 406 -28.32 -19.75 -43.35
N ILE A 407 -29.20 -19.12 -42.53
CA ILE A 407 -30.03 -17.89 -42.71
C ILE A 407 -31.16 -17.90 -43.78
N PRO A 408 -32.42 -17.50 -43.44
CA PRO A 408 -32.88 -16.11 -43.66
C PRO A 408 -33.67 -15.45 -42.51
N ASP A 409 -33.50 -14.14 -42.42
CA ASP A 409 -34.22 -13.14 -41.63
C ASP A 409 -35.59 -12.82 -42.28
N TRP A 410 -36.68 -12.86 -41.51
CA TRP A 410 -37.96 -12.20 -41.82
C TRP A 410 -38.68 -11.83 -40.51
N SER A 411 -38.80 -10.53 -40.22
CA SER A 411 -39.84 -10.02 -39.31
C SER A 411 -41.23 -10.18 -39.93
N PRO A 412 -42.31 -10.34 -39.13
CA PRO A 412 -43.13 -9.18 -38.78
C PRO A 412 -43.72 -9.20 -37.34
N ARG A 413 -44.23 -8.03 -36.94
CA ARG A 413 -44.83 -7.67 -35.64
C ARG A 413 -46.20 -8.32 -35.36
N ILE A 414 -46.63 -8.25 -34.07
CA ILE A 414 -48.03 -8.14 -33.53
C ILE A 414 -48.81 -9.49 -33.49
N LEU A 415 -49.44 -10.00 -32.42
CA LEU A 415 -50.05 -9.49 -31.16
C LEU A 415 -50.24 -10.64 -30.12
N ARG A 416 -50.17 -10.30 -28.81
CA ARG A 416 -51.00 -10.70 -27.62
C ARG A 416 -51.80 -12.03 -27.66
N SER A 417 -52.03 -12.82 -26.61
CA SER A 417 -52.00 -12.73 -25.13
C SER A 417 -52.55 -14.07 -24.57
N LEU A 418 -52.48 -14.30 -23.24
CA LEU A 418 -53.02 -15.46 -22.46
C LEU A 418 -52.07 -16.66 -22.40
N SER A 419 -51.90 -17.46 -21.34
CA SER A 419 -52.46 -17.60 -19.98
C SER A 419 -51.31 -18.18 -19.10
N LEU A 420 -51.17 -18.05 -17.77
CA LEU A 420 -52.03 -18.35 -16.61
C LEU A 420 -52.63 -19.77 -16.57
N THR A 421 -52.37 -20.44 -15.44
CA THR A 421 -53.06 -21.60 -14.82
C THR A 421 -52.91 -22.97 -15.50
N THR A 422 -52.81 -24.14 -14.85
CA THR A 422 -52.49 -24.68 -13.49
C THR A 422 -52.61 -26.21 -13.62
N LEU A 423 -52.12 -26.96 -12.61
CA LEU A 423 -52.56 -28.30 -12.12
C LEU A 423 -51.62 -29.44 -12.52
N LEU A 424 -51.25 -30.41 -11.68
CA LEU A 424 -51.46 -30.77 -10.27
C LEU A 424 -50.22 -31.61 -9.90
N GLY A 425 -49.79 -31.66 -8.64
CA GLY A 425 -50.07 -32.86 -7.88
C GLY A 425 -48.90 -33.22 -6.97
N SER A 426 -49.26 -33.47 -5.72
CA SER A 426 -48.47 -33.75 -4.52
C SER A 426 -47.49 -34.93 -4.61
N SER A 427 -46.33 -34.80 -3.97
CA SER A 427 -45.91 -35.76 -2.92
C SER A 427 -44.71 -35.26 -2.13
N SER A 428 -44.82 -35.45 -0.83
CA SER A 428 -43.90 -35.10 0.25
C SER A 428 -42.65 -35.98 0.28
N SER A 429 -41.47 -35.36 0.39
CA SER A 429 -40.39 -35.92 1.20
C SER A 429 -39.72 -34.78 1.99
N ASN A 430 -39.96 -34.79 3.30
CA ASN A 430 -39.26 -33.98 4.29
C ASN A 430 -37.79 -34.41 4.30
N THR A 431 -36.93 -33.67 3.60
CA THR A 431 -35.55 -33.55 4.07
C THR A 431 -35.47 -32.24 4.83
N SER A 432 -35.50 -32.36 6.16
CA SER A 432 -35.12 -31.28 7.06
C SER A 432 -33.69 -30.88 6.71
N VAL A 433 -33.53 -29.89 5.84
CA VAL A 433 -32.26 -29.21 5.65
C VAL A 433 -31.99 -28.49 6.97
N SER A 434 -31.25 -29.16 7.84
CA SER A 434 -30.58 -28.57 8.98
C SER A 434 -29.94 -27.26 8.49
N MET A 435 -30.54 -26.14 8.90
CA MET A 435 -29.98 -24.81 8.71
C MET A 435 -28.65 -24.77 9.47
N GLY A 436 -27.57 -25.17 8.80
CA GLY A 436 -26.23 -24.87 9.21
C GLY A 436 -26.08 -23.35 9.19
N ARG A 437 -26.21 -22.73 10.37
CA ARG A 437 -25.85 -21.32 10.62
C ARG A 437 -24.59 -20.99 9.83
N MET A 438 -24.75 -20.23 8.76
CA MET A 438 -23.66 -19.79 7.90
C MET A 438 -22.89 -18.69 8.65
N HIS A 439 -22.05 -19.09 9.59
CA HIS A 439 -20.92 -18.26 9.99
C HIS A 439 -20.04 -18.15 8.74
N ALA A 440 -20.15 -17.04 7.99
CA ALA A 440 -19.15 -16.70 6.99
C ALA A 440 -17.77 -16.67 7.70
N PRO A 441 -16.81 -17.55 7.35
CA PRO A 441 -15.51 -17.54 7.99
C PRO A 441 -14.67 -16.50 7.27
N GLY A 442 -14.70 -15.26 7.75
CA GLY A 442 -13.85 -14.24 7.17
C GLY A 442 -14.11 -12.84 7.71
N LYS A 443 -13.62 -12.56 8.92
CA LYS A 443 -12.86 -11.30 9.06
C LYS A 443 -11.65 -11.50 8.16
N GLY A 444 -11.28 -10.49 7.35
CA GLY A 444 -10.13 -10.58 6.43
C GLY A 444 -8.96 -11.27 7.14
N ILE A 445 -8.42 -12.31 6.52
CA ILE A 445 -7.31 -13.05 7.10
C ILE A 445 -6.11 -12.13 6.97
N SER A 446 -5.77 -11.38 8.03
CA SER A 446 -4.43 -10.80 8.14
C SER A 446 -3.48 -11.99 8.33
N GLN A 447 -3.03 -12.56 7.23
CA GLN A 447 -1.98 -13.56 7.29
C GLN A 447 -0.65 -12.84 7.25
N SER A 448 0.20 -13.11 8.24
CA SER A 448 1.60 -12.68 8.18
C SER A 448 2.22 -13.20 6.89
N ALA A 449 2.73 -12.30 6.04
CA ALA A 449 3.51 -12.70 4.89
C ALA A 449 4.83 -13.31 5.37
N LEU A 450 5.13 -14.52 4.94
CA LEU A 450 6.43 -15.12 5.22
C LEU A 450 7.51 -14.34 4.47
N PRO A 451 8.75 -14.27 5.01
CA PRO A 451 9.88 -13.73 4.28
C PRO A 451 10.01 -14.40 2.89
N TYR A 452 10.24 -13.59 1.85
CA TYR A 452 10.42 -14.10 0.49
C TYR A 452 11.60 -15.08 0.40
N ARG A 453 12.68 -14.76 1.11
CA ARG A 453 13.86 -15.62 1.21
C ARG A 453 13.64 -16.71 2.26
N ARG A 454 13.67 -17.98 1.81
CA ARG A 454 13.46 -19.18 2.64
C ARG A 454 14.75 -19.88 3.08
N SER A 455 15.91 -19.35 2.67
CA SER A 455 17.23 -19.85 3.08
C SER A 455 17.62 -19.29 4.44
N VAL A 456 18.41 -20.04 5.20
CA VAL A 456 19.03 -19.55 6.44
C VAL A 456 19.94 -18.35 6.11
N PRO A 457 19.84 -17.22 6.84
CA PRO A 457 20.74 -16.10 6.63
C PRO A 457 22.17 -16.45 7.02
N THR A 458 23.16 -16.00 6.25
CA THR A 458 24.60 -16.27 6.49
C THR A 458 25.12 -15.73 7.83
N TRP A 459 24.44 -14.75 8.42
CA TRP A 459 24.78 -14.17 9.72
C TRP A 459 24.23 -14.96 10.91
N LEU A 460 23.30 -15.90 10.69
CA LEU A 460 22.79 -16.74 11.76
C LEU A 460 23.83 -17.81 12.08
N LYS A 461 24.67 -17.54 13.09
CA LYS A 461 25.71 -18.46 13.55
C LYS A 461 25.19 -19.66 14.34
N LEU A 462 23.89 -19.67 14.70
CA LEU A 462 23.26 -20.76 15.42
C LEU A 462 23.08 -21.97 14.50
N SER A 463 23.62 -23.12 14.91
CA SER A 463 23.44 -24.38 14.19
C SER A 463 22.02 -24.93 14.37
N SER A 464 21.66 -25.93 13.56
CA SER A 464 20.38 -26.63 13.72
C SER A 464 20.25 -27.30 15.09
N GLU A 465 21.35 -27.78 15.66
CA GLU A 465 21.36 -28.47 16.95
C GLU A 465 21.18 -27.48 18.11
N ASP A 466 21.86 -26.32 18.06
CA ASP A 466 21.70 -25.27 19.08
C ASP A 466 20.24 -24.80 19.19
N VAL A 467 19.57 -24.65 18.03
CA VAL A 467 18.16 -24.26 17.99
C VAL A 467 17.27 -25.34 18.58
N LYS A 468 17.55 -26.63 18.33
CA LYS A 468 16.79 -27.73 18.96
C LYS A 468 17.01 -27.76 20.47
N GLU A 469 18.25 -27.60 20.94
CA GLU A 469 18.55 -27.55 22.38
C GLU A 469 17.83 -26.40 23.09
N GLN A 470 17.82 -25.20 22.49
CA GLN A 470 17.06 -24.07 23.01
C GLN A 470 15.56 -24.36 23.06
N ILE A 471 14.99 -24.98 22.01
CA ILE A 471 13.58 -25.40 22.00
C ILE A 471 13.30 -26.35 23.18
N PHE A 472 14.18 -27.32 23.42
CA PHE A 472 14.01 -28.26 24.53
C PHE A 472 14.14 -27.58 25.90
N LYS A 473 15.08 -26.66 26.05
CA LYS A 473 15.27 -25.89 27.29
C LYS A 473 14.04 -25.03 27.60
N LEU A 474 13.48 -24.36 26.59
CA LEU A 474 12.30 -23.52 26.75
C LEU A 474 11.03 -24.35 26.98
N ALA A 475 10.91 -25.51 26.34
CA ALA A 475 9.80 -26.44 26.59
C ALA A 475 9.83 -27.02 28.01
N LYS A 476 11.02 -27.38 28.53
CA LYS A 476 11.19 -27.81 29.92
C LYS A 476 10.84 -26.73 30.95
N LYS A 477 10.92 -25.44 30.56
CA LYS A 477 10.45 -24.31 31.37
C LYS A 477 8.93 -24.12 31.32
N GLY A 478 8.20 -24.99 30.63
CA GLY A 478 6.73 -24.93 30.53
C GLY A 478 6.19 -23.93 29.51
N LEU A 479 7.04 -23.39 28.62
CA LEU A 479 6.60 -22.44 27.59
C LEU A 479 5.88 -23.15 26.44
N THR A 480 4.85 -22.51 25.90
CA THR A 480 4.10 -23.09 24.78
C THR A 480 4.89 -23.04 23.47
N PRO A 481 4.64 -23.95 22.51
CA PRO A 481 5.33 -23.94 21.22
C PRO A 481 5.27 -22.59 20.49
N SER A 482 4.15 -21.86 20.62
CA SER A 482 3.99 -20.52 20.07
C SER A 482 4.90 -19.49 20.77
N GLN A 483 4.97 -19.51 22.11
CA GLN A 483 5.87 -18.65 22.89
C GLN A 483 7.35 -18.92 22.58
N ILE A 484 7.72 -20.20 22.45
CA ILE A 484 9.08 -20.62 22.07
C ILE A 484 9.46 -20.01 20.71
N GLY A 485 8.54 -20.05 19.75
CA GLY A 485 8.76 -19.44 18.43
C GLY A 485 8.97 -17.92 18.48
N VAL A 486 8.26 -17.22 19.38
CA VAL A 486 8.43 -15.77 19.59
C VAL A 486 9.80 -15.47 20.20
N ILE A 487 10.22 -16.20 21.23
CA ILE A 487 11.51 -16.01 21.89
C ILE A 487 12.68 -16.29 20.93
N LEU A 488 12.60 -17.37 20.15
CA LEU A 488 13.63 -17.70 19.17
C LEU A 488 13.77 -16.61 18.10
N ARG A 489 12.66 -15.99 17.70
CA ARG A 489 12.64 -14.90 16.73
C ARG A 489 13.20 -13.60 17.31
N ASP A 490 12.70 -13.21 18.48
CA ASP A 490 12.92 -11.87 19.03
C ASP A 490 14.24 -11.79 19.81
N SER A 491 14.59 -12.83 20.57
CA SER A 491 15.82 -12.87 21.39
C SER A 491 17.00 -13.52 20.68
N HIS A 492 16.77 -14.56 19.86
CA HIS A 492 17.85 -15.33 19.22
C HIS A 492 17.99 -15.06 17.71
N GLY A 493 17.15 -14.21 17.13
CA GLY A 493 17.23 -13.80 15.73
C GLY A 493 16.87 -14.91 14.72
N VAL A 494 16.27 -16.01 15.17
CA VAL A 494 15.83 -17.12 14.31
C VAL A 494 14.48 -16.76 13.70
N ALA A 495 14.49 -16.20 12.48
CA ALA A 495 13.26 -15.73 11.83
C ALA A 495 12.18 -16.83 11.67
N GLN A 496 12.58 -18.03 11.25
CA GLN A 496 11.70 -19.20 11.10
C GLN A 496 12.46 -20.48 11.42
N VAL A 497 12.05 -21.18 12.49
CA VAL A 497 12.67 -22.43 12.95
C VAL A 497 12.69 -23.51 11.85
N ARG A 498 11.66 -23.54 10.99
CA ARG A 498 11.56 -24.50 9.88
C ARG A 498 12.72 -24.38 8.89
N PHE A 499 13.22 -23.17 8.63
CA PHE A 499 14.29 -22.98 7.65
C PHE A 499 15.66 -23.40 8.18
N VAL A 500 15.85 -23.34 9.50
CA VAL A 500 17.11 -23.74 10.14
C VAL A 500 17.14 -25.24 10.43
N THR A 501 16.05 -25.79 10.94
CA THR A 501 16.00 -27.19 11.44
C THR A 501 15.30 -28.17 10.50
N GLY A 502 14.73 -27.69 9.39
CA GLY A 502 13.89 -28.46 8.46
C GLY A 502 12.49 -28.80 8.99
N ASN A 503 12.24 -28.67 10.30
CA ASN A 503 11.02 -29.12 10.97
C ASN A 503 10.30 -27.99 11.72
N LYS A 504 8.99 -28.17 11.96
CA LYS A 504 8.22 -27.27 12.83
C LYS A 504 8.50 -27.58 14.31
N ILE A 505 8.39 -26.58 15.18
CA ILE A 505 8.61 -26.70 16.63
C ILE A 505 7.85 -27.89 17.23
N LEU A 506 6.56 -28.05 16.92
CA LEU A 506 5.75 -29.17 17.40
C LEU A 506 6.31 -30.55 16.99
N ARG A 507 6.90 -30.68 15.80
CA ARG A 507 7.48 -31.96 15.35
C ARG A 507 8.80 -32.25 16.05
N ILE A 508 9.59 -31.21 16.33
CA ILE A 508 10.84 -31.30 17.11
C ILE A 508 10.53 -31.75 18.55
N LEU A 509 9.49 -31.17 19.16
CA LEU A 509 9.05 -31.55 20.51
C LEU A 509 8.50 -32.98 20.55
N LYS A 510 7.72 -33.40 19.55
CA LYS A 510 7.22 -34.79 19.44
C LYS A 510 8.35 -35.81 19.37
N ALA A 511 9.39 -35.53 18.59
CA ALA A 511 10.54 -36.43 18.46
C ALA A 511 11.28 -36.66 19.79
N LYS A 512 11.20 -35.72 20.73
CA LYS A 512 11.82 -35.82 22.07
C LYS A 512 10.81 -36.16 23.19
N GLY A 513 9.55 -36.47 22.86
CA GLY A 513 8.52 -36.74 23.85
C GLY A 513 8.12 -35.54 24.72
N LEU A 514 8.43 -34.31 24.31
CA LEU A 514 8.10 -33.06 25.04
C LEU A 514 6.92 -32.31 24.42
N ALA A 515 6.12 -32.98 23.59
CA ALA A 515 4.97 -32.35 22.95
C ALA A 515 3.77 -32.34 23.90
N PRO A 516 2.99 -31.25 23.95
CA PRO A 516 1.74 -31.23 24.70
C PRO A 516 0.75 -32.28 24.19
N ASP A 517 0.08 -32.98 25.11
CA ASP A 517 -0.96 -33.98 24.78
C ASP A 517 -2.19 -33.34 24.14
N ILE A 518 -2.54 -32.13 24.59
CA ILE A 518 -3.64 -31.35 24.05
C ILE A 518 -3.08 -30.29 23.09
N PRO A 519 -3.59 -30.21 21.84
CA PRO A 519 -3.23 -29.13 20.93
C PRO A 519 -3.44 -27.74 21.53
N GLU A 520 -2.47 -26.84 21.33
CA GLU A 520 -2.44 -25.51 21.96
C GLU A 520 -3.70 -24.67 21.66
N ASP A 521 -4.23 -24.75 20.44
CA ASP A 521 -5.45 -24.05 20.04
C ASP A 521 -6.70 -24.56 20.78
N LEU A 522 -6.77 -25.86 21.04
CA LEU A 522 -7.83 -26.47 21.84
C LEU A 522 -7.68 -26.10 23.32
N TYR A 523 -6.46 -26.18 23.87
CA TYR A 523 -6.14 -25.79 25.24
C TYR A 523 -6.57 -24.33 25.52
N GLN A 524 -6.21 -23.39 24.64
CA GLN A 524 -6.57 -21.98 24.82
C GLN A 524 -8.09 -21.72 24.72
N LEU A 525 -8.81 -22.48 23.89
CA LEU A 525 -10.27 -22.39 23.83
C LEU A 525 -10.92 -22.92 25.13
N ILE A 526 -10.42 -24.03 25.67
CA ILE A 526 -10.89 -24.58 26.95
C ILE A 526 -10.61 -23.59 28.08
N LYS A 527 -9.39 -23.03 28.15
CA LYS A 527 -9.02 -22.02 29.14
C LYS A 527 -9.94 -20.79 29.09
N LYS A 528 -10.27 -20.34 27.88
CA LYS A 528 -11.24 -19.25 27.67
C LYS A 528 -12.65 -19.62 28.13
N ALA A 529 -13.11 -20.85 27.85
CA ALA A 529 -14.43 -21.32 28.29
C ALA A 529 -14.52 -21.36 29.83
N VAL A 530 -13.49 -21.87 30.51
CA VAL A 530 -13.39 -21.91 31.98
C VAL A 530 -13.43 -20.49 32.57
N ALA A 531 -12.70 -19.54 31.99
CA ALA A 531 -12.73 -18.15 32.44
C ALA A 531 -14.12 -17.50 32.29
N ILE A 532 -14.79 -17.72 31.16
CA ILE A 532 -16.16 -17.19 30.93
C ILE A 532 -17.15 -17.82 31.91
N ARG A 533 -17.00 -19.11 32.21
CA ARG A 533 -17.84 -19.82 33.19
C ARG A 533 -17.68 -19.25 34.59
N LYS A 534 -16.45 -19.06 35.05
CA LYS A 534 -16.14 -18.42 36.35
C LYS A 534 -16.70 -16.99 36.44
N HIS A 535 -16.70 -16.25 35.34
CA HIS A 535 -17.35 -14.94 35.26
C HIS A 535 -18.87 -15.03 35.40
N LEU A 536 -19.50 -15.99 34.72
CA LEU A 536 -20.96 -16.20 34.76
C LEU A 536 -21.49 -16.70 36.10
N GLU A 537 -20.67 -17.39 36.90
CA GLU A 537 -21.02 -17.79 38.27
C GLU A 537 -21.35 -16.57 39.14
N ARG A 538 -20.57 -15.48 38.97
CA ARG A 538 -20.77 -14.20 39.66
C ARG A 538 -21.80 -13.31 38.96
N ASN A 539 -21.85 -13.37 37.62
CA ASN A 539 -22.66 -12.49 36.78
C ASN A 539 -23.74 -13.26 36.02
N ARG A 540 -24.67 -13.89 36.75
CA ARG A 540 -25.69 -14.79 36.16
C ARG A 540 -26.62 -14.11 35.13
N LYS A 541 -26.78 -12.78 35.19
CA LYS A 541 -27.64 -12.01 34.27
C LYS A 541 -26.94 -11.59 32.97
N ASP A 542 -25.64 -11.86 32.81
CA ASP A 542 -24.87 -11.51 31.62
C ASP A 542 -25.19 -12.45 30.44
N LYS A 543 -26.21 -12.07 29.67
CA LYS A 543 -26.70 -12.82 28.50
C LYS A 543 -25.66 -12.86 27.36
N ASP A 544 -24.83 -11.83 27.21
CA ASP A 544 -23.80 -11.78 26.17
C ASP A 544 -22.67 -12.78 26.45
N SER A 545 -22.16 -12.81 27.69
CA SER A 545 -21.17 -13.80 28.09
C SER A 545 -21.71 -15.24 28.00
N LYS A 546 -22.99 -15.47 28.33
CA LYS A 546 -23.64 -16.78 28.16
C LYS A 546 -23.69 -17.19 26.69
N PHE A 547 -24.04 -16.28 25.79
CA PHE A 547 -24.03 -16.54 24.35
C PHE A 547 -22.61 -16.84 23.84
N ARG A 548 -21.61 -16.08 24.28
CA ARG A 548 -20.20 -16.30 23.92
C ARG A 548 -19.66 -17.63 24.42
N LEU A 549 -20.05 -18.07 25.63
CA LEU A 549 -19.68 -19.39 26.15
C LEU A 549 -20.17 -20.50 25.22
N ILE A 550 -21.44 -20.46 24.81
CA ILE A 550 -22.04 -21.44 23.89
C ILE A 550 -21.26 -21.50 22.56
N LEU A 551 -20.86 -20.35 22.02
CA LEU A 551 -20.07 -20.28 20.78
C LEU A 551 -18.66 -20.88 20.96
N VAL A 552 -18.01 -20.61 22.09
CA VAL A 552 -16.68 -21.16 22.40
C VAL A 552 -16.75 -22.68 22.58
N GLU A 553 -17.71 -23.19 23.36
CA GLU A 553 -17.92 -24.62 23.56
C GLU A 553 -18.27 -25.34 22.24
N SER A 554 -19.13 -24.74 21.42
CA SER A 554 -19.43 -25.24 20.07
C SER A 554 -18.16 -25.36 19.20
N ARG A 555 -17.25 -24.39 19.32
CA ARG A 555 -15.95 -24.41 18.61
C ARG A 555 -15.03 -25.49 19.15
N ILE A 556 -14.97 -25.68 20.48
CA ILE A 556 -14.22 -26.76 21.14
C ILE A 556 -14.67 -28.12 20.59
N HIS A 557 -15.98 -28.41 20.59
CA HIS A 557 -16.50 -29.67 20.08
C HIS A 557 -16.16 -29.91 18.60
N ARG A 558 -16.27 -28.86 17.76
CA ARG A 558 -15.90 -28.96 16.35
C ARG A 558 -14.41 -29.25 16.14
N LEU A 559 -13.55 -28.58 16.91
CA LEU A 559 -12.10 -28.75 16.82
C LEU A 559 -11.66 -30.11 17.35
N ALA A 560 -12.27 -30.57 18.44
CA ALA A 560 -12.05 -31.91 18.97
C ALA A 560 -12.41 -33.00 17.95
N ARG A 561 -13.55 -32.88 17.25
CA ARG A 561 -13.91 -33.82 16.16
C ARG A 561 -12.83 -33.87 15.07
N TYR A 562 -12.31 -32.71 14.68
CA TYR A 562 -11.23 -32.63 13.70
C TYR A 562 -9.95 -33.34 14.19
N TYR A 563 -9.52 -33.07 15.42
CA TYR A 563 -8.30 -33.67 15.97
C TYR A 563 -8.43 -35.17 16.24
N LYS A 564 -9.63 -35.66 16.59
CA LYS A 564 -9.92 -37.11 16.65
C LYS A 564 -9.83 -37.76 15.27
N LYS A 565 -10.41 -37.14 14.24
CA LYS A 565 -10.30 -37.63 12.85
C LYS A 565 -8.85 -37.66 12.35
N LYS A 566 -8.01 -36.75 12.83
CA LYS A 566 -6.57 -36.67 12.50
C LYS A 566 -5.68 -37.50 13.44
N ALA A 567 -6.25 -38.30 14.33
CA ALA A 567 -5.54 -39.12 15.31
C ALA A 567 -4.53 -38.32 16.18
N VAL A 568 -4.82 -37.04 16.40
CA VAL A 568 -4.04 -36.18 17.32
C VAL A 568 -4.58 -36.31 18.74
N LEU A 569 -5.88 -36.55 18.89
CA LEU A 569 -6.52 -36.86 20.17
C LEU A 569 -7.04 -38.30 20.17
N PRO A 570 -7.07 -38.97 21.34
CA PRO A 570 -7.69 -40.28 21.48
C PRO A 570 -9.15 -40.31 21.00
N PRO A 571 -9.64 -41.41 20.38
CA PRO A 571 -11.03 -41.52 19.91
C PRO A 571 -12.07 -41.31 21.01
N ASN A 572 -11.75 -41.75 22.23
CA ASN A 572 -12.57 -41.61 23.44
C ASN A 572 -12.49 -40.22 24.08
N TRP A 573 -11.63 -39.31 23.58
CA TRP A 573 -11.53 -37.96 24.12
C TRP A 573 -12.84 -37.20 23.96
N LYS A 574 -13.35 -36.67 25.08
CA LYS A 574 -14.61 -35.93 25.16
C LYS A 574 -14.40 -34.68 26.01
N TYR A 575 -14.84 -33.53 25.49
CA TYR A 575 -14.89 -32.31 26.25
C TYR A 575 -16.09 -32.35 27.19
N GLU A 576 -15.81 -32.35 28.49
CA GLU A 576 -16.81 -32.22 29.54
C GLU A 576 -16.55 -30.95 30.34
N SER A 577 -17.61 -30.17 30.52
CA SER A 577 -17.45 -28.81 30.98
C SER A 577 -17.25 -28.70 32.51
N SER A 578 -17.59 -29.76 33.24
CA SER A 578 -17.32 -29.92 34.68
C SER A 578 -15.85 -30.21 34.96
N THR A 579 -15.19 -31.00 34.12
CA THR A 579 -13.78 -31.40 34.25
C THR A 579 -12.81 -30.48 33.48
N ALA A 580 -13.35 -29.53 32.72
CA ALA A 580 -12.59 -28.60 31.89
C ALA A 580 -11.55 -27.77 32.67
N SER A 581 -11.79 -27.47 33.95
CA SER A 581 -10.83 -26.77 34.82
C SER A 581 -9.57 -27.59 35.09
N ALA A 582 -9.70 -28.91 35.26
CA ALA A 582 -8.56 -29.81 35.50
C ALA A 582 -7.67 -29.97 34.26
N LEU A 583 -8.22 -29.76 33.05
CA LEU A 583 -7.48 -29.83 31.79
C LEU A 583 -6.64 -28.58 31.50
N VAL A 584 -6.83 -27.50 32.26
CA VAL A 584 -6.16 -26.20 32.05
C VAL A 584 -5.49 -25.65 33.32
N ALA A 585 -5.45 -26.47 34.37
CA ALA A 585 -4.82 -26.17 35.65
C ALA A 585 -3.29 -26.09 35.53
#